data_AF-A0A815ED16-F1
#
_entry.id   AF-A0A815ED16-F1
#
_cell.length_a   1.000
_cell.length_b   1.000
_cell.length_c   1.000
_cell.angle_alpha   90.00
_cell.angle_beta   90.00
_cell.angle_gamma   90.00
#
_symmetry.space_group_name_H-M   'P 1'
#
loop_
_entity.id
_entity.type
_entity.pdbx_description
1 polymer ?
#
loop_
_entity_poly.entity_id
_entity_poly.type
_entity_poly.pdbx_seq_one_letter_code
_entity_poly.pdbx_strand_id
1 'polypeptide(L)'
;MSITCVLFWLLFIGHRLILYSASNGKCGPLSGFYAYFDNYIEVVFTAICTPIVMVILAYLLMRSVRDVIQRRIVPDNNGPLVNTAQRSVLQKIDSRLTLMLILQSFIAIITYTPYAAELIYTNVTQYWPKSPLQIAIEKVIVELIHLVSYTFFATSFYISLISNSGFRRQFIKFFRKRRHDDPTIHINTVFHTNTMTNISNRNKIIIHLEL
;
A
#
# COMPACT_ATOMS: atom_id res chain seq x y z
N MET A 1 -5.36 -16.03 -12.78
CA MET A 1 -6.30 -15.88 -11.64
C MET A 1 -6.90 -14.46 -11.56
N SER A 2 -7.16 -13.77 -12.68
CA SER A 2 -7.23 -12.29 -12.67
C SER A 2 -8.55 -11.64 -13.12
N ILE A 3 -9.42 -12.31 -13.88
CA ILE A 3 -10.67 -11.69 -14.37
C ILE A 3 -11.89 -12.25 -13.63
N THR A 4 -11.94 -13.57 -13.46
CA THR A 4 -13.04 -14.24 -12.73
C THR A 4 -13.14 -13.79 -11.28
N CYS A 5 -12.01 -13.58 -10.60
CA CYS A 5 -11.98 -13.06 -9.23
C CYS A 5 -12.53 -11.62 -9.18
N VAL A 6 -12.12 -10.76 -10.12
CA VAL A 6 -12.61 -9.37 -10.20
C VAL A 6 -14.10 -9.33 -10.52
N LEU A 7 -14.57 -10.14 -11.46
CA LEU A 7 -16.00 -10.25 -11.80
C LEU A 7 -16.81 -10.76 -10.60
N PHE A 8 -16.30 -11.75 -9.86
CA PHE A 8 -16.93 -12.23 -8.64
C PHE A 8 -17.08 -11.10 -7.60
N TRP A 9 -16.02 -10.34 -7.35
CA TRP A 9 -16.08 -9.21 -6.41
C TRP A 9 -17.01 -8.09 -6.88
N LEU A 10 -17.02 -7.77 -8.17
CA LEU A 10 -17.93 -6.76 -8.73
C LEU A 10 -19.40 -7.20 -8.64
N LEU A 11 -19.69 -8.45 -8.97
CA LEU A 11 -21.04 -9.02 -8.81
C LEU A 11 -21.46 -9.01 -7.33
N PHE A 12 -20.53 -9.33 -6.43
CA PHE A 12 -20.78 -9.32 -5.00
C PHE A 12 -21.09 -7.91 -4.47
N ILE A 13 -20.29 -6.91 -4.84
CA ILE A 13 -20.52 -5.51 -4.49
C ILE A 13 -21.82 -5.00 -5.10
N GLY A 14 -22.08 -5.31 -6.37
CA GLY A 14 -23.32 -4.94 -7.05
C GLY A 14 -24.55 -5.55 -6.39
N HIS A 15 -24.47 -6.82 -5.99
CA HIS A 15 -25.53 -7.50 -5.26
C HIS A 15 -25.81 -6.84 -3.92
N ARG A 16 -24.77 -6.52 -3.12
CA ARG A 16 -24.95 -5.74 -1.87
C ARG A 16 -25.63 -4.41 -2.16
N LEU A 17 -25.19 -3.68 -3.20
CA LEU A 17 -25.71 -2.34 -3.51
C LEU A 17 -27.21 -2.35 -3.85
N ILE A 18 -27.71 -3.39 -4.51
CA ILE A 18 -29.15 -3.58 -4.81
C ILE A 18 -29.98 -3.79 -3.52
N LEU A 19 -29.37 -4.33 -2.46
CA LEU A 19 -30.04 -4.60 -1.18
C LEU A 19 -30.08 -3.41 -0.22
N TYR A 20 -29.47 -2.28 -0.59
CA TYR A 20 -29.55 -1.05 0.19
C TYR A 20 -30.75 -0.22 -0.24
N SER A 21 -31.51 0.26 0.74
CA SER A 21 -32.65 1.15 0.52
C SER A 21 -32.39 2.48 1.23
N ALA A 22 -32.66 3.58 0.53
CA ALA A 22 -32.68 4.91 1.12
C ALA A 22 -34.05 5.13 1.77
N SER A 23 -34.14 4.94 3.09
CA SER A 23 -35.36 5.23 3.85
C SER A 23 -35.07 6.28 4.92
N ASN A 24 -35.92 7.30 5.02
CA ASN A 24 -35.79 8.38 6.01
C ASN A 24 -34.43 9.10 6.00
N GLY A 25 -33.86 9.31 4.81
CA GLY A 25 -32.56 9.98 4.65
C GLY A 25 -31.35 9.18 5.15
N LYS A 26 -31.54 7.90 5.49
CA LYS A 26 -30.46 6.97 5.82
C LYS A 26 -30.36 5.89 4.75
N CYS A 27 -29.14 5.61 4.31
CA CYS A 27 -28.86 4.48 3.45
C CYS A 27 -28.50 3.30 4.34
N GLY A 28 -29.30 2.24 4.33
CA GLY A 28 -29.07 1.05 5.12
C GLY A 28 -29.58 -0.21 4.42
N PRO A 29 -29.16 -1.40 4.88
CA PRO A 29 -29.68 -2.65 4.36
C PRO A 29 -31.19 -2.74 4.61
N LEU A 30 -31.90 -3.42 3.70
CA LEU A 30 -33.31 -3.77 3.90
C LEU A 30 -33.50 -4.49 5.25
N SER A 31 -34.53 -4.10 5.99
CA SER A 31 -34.85 -4.71 7.29
C SER A 31 -35.26 -6.19 7.13
N GLY A 32 -35.14 -6.95 8.22
CA GLY A 32 -35.44 -8.38 8.24
C GLY A 32 -34.21 -9.25 8.00
N PHE A 33 -34.39 -10.37 7.28
CA PHE A 33 -33.35 -11.38 7.07
C PHE A 33 -32.08 -10.83 6.39
N TYR A 34 -32.24 -9.86 5.49
CA TYR A 34 -31.13 -9.27 4.74
C TYR A 34 -30.14 -8.52 5.63
N ALA A 35 -30.61 -7.80 6.66
CA ALA A 35 -29.72 -7.11 7.59
C ALA A 35 -28.80 -8.09 8.34
N TYR A 36 -29.30 -9.26 8.74
CA TYR A 36 -28.48 -10.30 9.37
C TYR A 36 -27.48 -10.92 8.40
N PHE A 37 -27.92 -11.20 7.17
CA PHE A 37 -27.05 -11.74 6.13
C PHE A 37 -25.92 -10.77 5.79
N ASP A 38 -26.25 -9.48 5.64
CA ASP A 38 -25.31 -8.41 5.34
C ASP A 38 -24.27 -8.24 6.46
N ASN A 39 -24.72 -8.19 7.72
CA ASN A 39 -23.83 -8.16 8.88
C ASN A 39 -22.93 -9.40 8.97
N TYR A 40 -23.48 -10.60 8.73
CA TYR A 40 -22.70 -11.84 8.76
C TYR A 40 -21.61 -11.84 7.67
N ILE A 41 -21.98 -11.46 6.45
CA ILE A 41 -21.06 -11.31 5.33
C ILE A 41 -19.99 -10.28 5.64
N GLU A 42 -20.37 -9.14 6.22
CA GLU A 42 -19.44 -8.10 6.62
C GLU A 42 -18.43 -8.62 7.62
N VAL A 43 -18.87 -9.28 8.71
CA VAL A 43 -17.96 -9.90 9.69
C VAL A 43 -17.04 -10.92 9.03
N VAL A 44 -17.57 -11.87 8.26
CA VAL A 44 -16.76 -12.95 7.69
C VAL A 44 -15.74 -12.42 6.69
N PHE A 45 -16.13 -11.54 5.78
CA PHE A 45 -15.24 -11.08 4.72
C PHE A 45 -14.29 -9.98 5.19
N THR A 46 -14.77 -9.00 5.95
CA THR A 46 -13.93 -7.88 6.40
C THR A 46 -13.04 -8.27 7.57
N ALA A 47 -13.58 -8.95 8.59
CA ALA A 47 -12.83 -9.24 9.81
C ALA A 47 -12.01 -10.52 9.75
N ILE A 48 -12.49 -11.58 9.07
CA ILE A 48 -11.81 -12.89 9.09
C ILE A 48 -11.04 -13.14 7.79
N CYS A 49 -11.68 -12.98 6.64
CA CYS A 49 -11.08 -13.32 5.35
C CYS A 49 -9.89 -12.42 5.03
N THR A 50 -10.02 -11.10 5.21
CA THR A 50 -8.96 -10.13 4.93
C THR A 50 -7.64 -10.44 5.64
N PRO A 51 -7.58 -10.61 6.98
CA PRO A 51 -6.32 -10.94 7.64
C PRO A 51 -5.79 -12.33 7.28
N ILE A 52 -6.65 -13.34 7.07
CA ILE A 52 -6.20 -14.67 6.64
C ILE A 52 -5.53 -14.59 5.26
N VAL A 53 -6.17 -13.93 4.29
CA VAL A 53 -5.61 -13.74 2.96
C VAL A 53 -4.31 -12.95 3.02
N MET A 54 -4.23 -11.89 3.83
CA MET A 54 -2.99 -11.13 4.04
C MET A 54 -1.87 -12.00 4.61
N VAL A 55 -2.15 -12.84 5.61
CA VAL A 55 -1.17 -13.76 6.21
C VAL A 55 -0.71 -14.80 5.20
N ILE A 56 -1.62 -15.38 4.43
CA ILE A 56 -1.29 -16.35 3.37
C ILE A 56 -0.41 -15.69 2.30
N LEU A 57 -0.78 -14.50 1.83
CA LEU A 57 0.00 -13.76 0.83
C LEU A 57 1.38 -13.37 1.38
N ALA A 58 1.46 -12.89 2.62
CA ALA A 58 2.73 -12.58 3.27
C ALA A 58 3.62 -13.82 3.39
N TYR A 59 3.03 -14.97 3.75
CA TYR A 59 3.73 -16.25 3.81
C TYR A 59 4.22 -16.71 2.44
N LEU A 60 3.37 -16.66 1.40
CA LEU A 60 3.73 -17.02 0.04
C LEU A 60 4.83 -16.12 -0.52
N LEU A 61 4.75 -14.82 -0.25
CA LEU A 61 5.80 -13.86 -0.60
C LEU A 61 7.11 -14.22 0.09
N MET A 62 7.10 -14.45 1.40
CA MET A 62 8.28 -14.90 2.14
C MET A 62 8.87 -16.20 1.57
N ARG A 63 8.02 -17.17 1.23
CA ARG A 63 8.46 -18.45 0.63
C ARG A 63 9.07 -18.24 -0.75
N SER A 64 8.43 -17.47 -1.61
CA SER A 64 8.95 -17.16 -2.96
C SER A 64 10.31 -16.45 -2.90
N VAL A 65 10.49 -15.53 -1.95
CA VAL A 65 11.76 -14.83 -1.73
C VAL A 65 12.83 -15.81 -1.27
N ARG A 66 12.51 -16.69 -0.31
CA ARG A 66 13.43 -17.74 0.15
C ARG A 66 13.84 -18.69 -0.99
N ASP A 67 12.89 -19.13 -1.81
CA ASP A 67 13.16 -20.03 -2.93
C ASP A 67 14.06 -19.36 -3.99
N VAL A 68 13.82 -18.09 -4.32
CA VAL A 68 14.66 -17.33 -5.25
C VAL A 68 16.08 -17.14 -4.70
N ILE A 69 16.22 -16.84 -3.41
CA ILE A 69 17.51 -16.72 -2.75
C ILE A 69 18.25 -18.07 -2.79
N GLN A 70 17.57 -19.17 -2.46
CA GLN A 70 18.15 -20.53 -2.47
C GLN A 70 18.61 -20.95 -3.88
N ARG A 71 17.79 -20.75 -4.91
CA ARG A 71 18.13 -21.16 -6.28
C ARG A 71 19.27 -20.34 -6.89
N ARG A 72 19.50 -19.11 -6.41
CA ARG A 72 20.63 -18.26 -6.86
C ARG A 72 21.94 -18.52 -6.10
N ILE A 73 21.96 -19.43 -5.12
CA ILE A 73 23.19 -19.83 -4.41
C ILE A 73 24.01 -20.87 -5.18
N VAL A 74 23.58 -21.39 -6.34
CA VAL A 74 24.42 -22.32 -7.12
C VAL A 74 25.75 -21.64 -7.48
N PRO A 75 26.90 -22.10 -6.93
CA PRO A 75 28.19 -21.56 -7.31
C PRO A 75 28.47 -22.03 -8.73
N ASP A 76 28.43 -21.10 -9.67
CA ASP A 76 28.96 -21.35 -11.00
C ASP A 76 30.49 -21.37 -10.87
N ASN A 77 31.07 -22.57 -10.84
CA ASN A 77 32.50 -22.78 -10.61
C ASN A 77 33.39 -22.13 -11.69
N ASN A 78 32.82 -21.69 -12.83
CA ASN A 78 33.56 -21.16 -13.96
C ASN A 78 33.18 -19.71 -14.36
N GLY A 79 32.33 -19.03 -13.59
CA GLY A 79 31.84 -17.68 -13.91
C GLY A 79 32.73 -16.54 -13.37
N PRO A 80 32.92 -15.42 -14.10
CA PRO A 80 33.76 -14.30 -13.68
C PRO A 80 33.26 -13.64 -12.37
N LEU A 81 34.21 -13.22 -11.52
CA LEU A 81 34.07 -12.68 -10.15
C LEU A 81 33.13 -11.46 -9.94
N VAL A 82 32.44 -10.99 -10.98
CA VAL A 82 31.72 -9.70 -11.00
C VAL A 82 30.40 -9.72 -10.22
N ASN A 83 29.89 -10.87 -9.79
CA ASN A 83 28.51 -11.00 -9.27
C ASN A 83 28.31 -10.89 -7.75
N THR A 84 29.37 -10.79 -6.94
CA THR A 84 29.22 -10.77 -5.46
C THR A 84 28.63 -9.45 -4.94
N ALA A 85 29.01 -8.31 -5.52
CA ALA A 85 28.51 -6.99 -5.11
C ALA A 85 27.00 -6.83 -5.40
N GLN A 86 26.57 -7.18 -6.61
CA GLN A 86 25.16 -7.06 -7.03
C GLN A 86 24.23 -7.97 -6.21
N ARG A 87 24.71 -9.15 -5.81
CA ARG A 87 23.99 -10.08 -4.95
C ARG A 87 23.72 -9.51 -3.56
N SER A 88 24.71 -8.84 -2.97
CA SER A 88 24.55 -8.19 -1.65
C SER A 88 23.51 -7.07 -1.65
N VAL A 89 23.37 -6.35 -2.78
CA VAL A 89 22.38 -5.28 -2.93
C VAL A 89 20.97 -5.87 -3.04
N LEU A 90 20.79 -6.91 -3.86
CA LEU A 90 19.49 -7.58 -4.01
C LEU A 90 18.99 -8.15 -2.68
N GLN A 91 19.86 -8.85 -1.93
CA GLN A 91 19.52 -9.43 -0.63
C GLN A 91 19.10 -8.35 0.40
N LYS A 92 19.72 -7.17 0.36
CA LYS A 92 19.32 -6.04 1.20
C LYS A 92 17.95 -5.49 0.82
N ILE A 93 17.61 -5.45 -0.47
CA ILE A 93 16.29 -5.01 -0.94
C ILE A 93 15.22 -6.00 -0.48
N ASP A 94 15.46 -7.30 -0.67
CA ASP A 94 14.51 -8.36 -0.30
C ASP A 94 14.25 -8.41 1.21
N SER A 95 15.31 -8.28 2.02
CA SER A 95 15.19 -8.23 3.48
C SER A 95 14.34 -7.02 3.94
N ARG A 96 14.52 -5.86 3.29
CA ARG A 96 13.72 -4.65 3.58
C ARG A 96 12.26 -4.82 3.19
N LEU A 97 12.00 -5.41 2.01
CA LEU A 97 10.63 -5.67 1.55
C LEU A 97 9.91 -6.65 2.48
N THR A 98 10.61 -7.70 2.91
CA THR A 98 10.09 -8.67 3.88
C THR A 98 9.77 -7.99 5.22
N LEU A 99 10.68 -7.15 5.74
CA LEU A 99 10.44 -6.41 6.98
C LEU A 99 9.25 -5.45 6.86
N MET A 100 9.10 -4.77 5.72
CA MET A 100 7.95 -3.91 5.44
C MET A 100 6.64 -4.69 5.47
N LEU A 101 6.58 -5.86 4.83
CA LEU A 101 5.39 -6.72 4.82
C LEU A 101 5.04 -7.25 6.21
N ILE A 102 6.04 -7.68 6.98
CA ILE A 102 5.82 -8.16 8.36
C ILE A 102 5.25 -7.02 9.22
N LEU A 103 5.83 -5.82 9.13
CA LEU A 103 5.38 -4.68 9.91
C LEU A 103 3.98 -4.21 9.50
N GLN A 104 3.67 -4.25 8.21
CA GLN A 104 2.32 -3.95 7.70
C GLN A 104 1.30 -4.99 8.18
N SER A 105 1.66 -6.27 8.16
CA SER A 105 0.80 -7.35 8.66
C SER A 105 0.55 -7.22 10.17
N PHE A 106 1.58 -6.88 10.93
CA PHE A 106 1.48 -6.66 12.37
C PHE A 106 0.54 -5.50 12.72
N ILE A 107 0.70 -4.36 12.03
CA ILE A 107 -0.19 -3.22 12.24
C ILE A 107 -1.61 -3.54 11.79
N ALA A 108 -1.79 -4.26 10.68
CA ALA A 108 -3.11 -4.72 10.25
C ALA A 108 -3.81 -5.53 11.36
N ILE A 109 -3.13 -6.49 11.97
CA ILE A 109 -3.72 -7.30 13.04
C ILE A 109 -4.16 -6.42 14.22
N ILE A 110 -3.29 -5.51 14.68
CA ILE A 110 -3.60 -4.62 15.81
C ILE A 110 -4.78 -3.71 15.49
N THR A 111 -4.87 -3.21 14.26
CA THR A 111 -5.91 -2.25 13.88
C THR A 111 -7.25 -2.92 13.56
N TYR A 112 -7.24 -4.09 12.93
CA TYR A 112 -8.48 -4.80 12.55
C TYR A 112 -9.09 -5.61 13.69
N THR A 113 -8.30 -6.03 14.69
CA THR A 113 -8.83 -6.84 15.82
C THR A 113 -9.90 -6.08 16.62
N PRO A 114 -9.69 -4.80 17.03
CA PRO A 114 -10.72 -4.02 17.72
C PRO A 114 -11.99 -3.83 16.89
N TYR A 115 -11.84 -3.62 15.58
CA TYR A 115 -12.96 -3.48 14.64
C TYR A 115 -13.77 -4.77 14.54
N ALA A 116 -13.11 -5.91 14.39
CA ALA A 116 -13.77 -7.21 14.41
C ALA A 116 -14.51 -7.48 15.73
N ALA A 117 -13.88 -7.14 16.86
CA ALA A 117 -14.48 -7.32 18.18
C ALA A 117 -15.70 -6.42 18.38
N GLU A 118 -15.66 -5.17 17.92
CA GLU A 118 -16.79 -4.25 17.92
C GLU A 118 -17.95 -4.80 17.11
N LEU A 119 -17.69 -5.27 15.88
CA LEU A 119 -18.74 -5.79 15.00
C LEU A 119 -19.42 -7.03 15.60
N ILE A 120 -18.66 -7.93 16.23
CA ILE A 120 -19.21 -9.08 16.96
C ILE A 120 -20.03 -8.61 18.16
N TYR A 121 -19.50 -7.67 18.96
CA TYR A 121 -20.18 -7.13 20.12
C TYR A 121 -21.52 -6.47 19.76
N THR A 122 -21.52 -5.63 18.73
CA THR A 122 -22.72 -4.93 18.23
C THR A 122 -23.75 -5.94 17.74
N ASN A 123 -23.34 -6.98 17.01
CA ASN A 123 -24.25 -8.04 16.56
C ASN A 123 -24.85 -8.88 17.71
N VAL A 124 -24.06 -9.22 18.72
CA VAL A 124 -24.53 -10.01 19.88
C VAL A 124 -25.47 -9.20 20.77
N THR A 125 -25.16 -7.91 20.96
CA THR A 125 -25.90 -7.04 21.89
C THR A 125 -27.02 -6.22 21.25
N GLN A 126 -27.30 -6.40 19.96
CA GLN A 126 -28.31 -5.62 19.23
C GLN A 126 -29.73 -5.70 19.82
N TYR A 127 -30.08 -6.84 20.45
CA TYR A 127 -31.40 -7.06 21.07
C TYR A 127 -31.43 -6.80 22.57
N TRP A 128 -30.31 -6.40 23.16
CA TRP A 128 -30.20 -6.22 24.60
C TRP A 128 -30.69 -4.81 24.97
N PRO A 129 -31.53 -4.65 26.00
CA PRO A 129 -31.94 -3.33 26.46
C PRO A 129 -30.72 -2.61 27.07
N LYS A 130 -30.38 -1.45 26.52
CA LYS A 130 -29.23 -0.63 26.96
C LYS A 130 -29.71 0.70 27.52
N SER A 131 -29.03 1.19 28.56
CA SER A 131 -29.30 2.53 29.08
C SER A 131 -28.85 3.61 28.07
N PRO A 132 -29.44 4.81 28.06
CA PRO A 132 -29.01 5.89 27.18
C PRO A 132 -27.53 6.26 27.34
N LEU A 133 -27.03 6.19 28.59
CA LEU A 133 -25.61 6.44 28.88
C LEU A 133 -24.70 5.38 28.25
N GLN A 134 -25.08 4.10 28.33
CA GLN A 134 -24.33 3.01 27.72
C GLN A 134 -24.25 3.17 26.20
N ILE A 135 -25.38 3.51 25.54
CA ILE A 135 -25.41 3.77 24.11
C ILE A 135 -24.48 4.92 23.73
N ALA A 136 -24.41 5.98 24.53
CA ALA A 136 -23.51 7.11 24.29
C ALA A 136 -22.04 6.70 24.38
N ILE A 137 -21.67 5.90 25.39
CA ILE A 137 -20.30 5.38 25.56
C ILE A 137 -19.93 4.46 24.39
N GLU A 138 -20.82 3.53 24.01
CA GLU A 138 -20.60 2.62 22.89
C GLU A 138 -20.32 3.38 21.60
N LYS A 139 -21.10 4.43 21.30
CA LYS A 139 -20.85 5.27 20.12
C LYS A 139 -19.47 5.92 20.13
N VAL A 140 -19.01 6.44 21.28
CA VAL A 140 -17.67 7.03 21.39
C VAL A 140 -16.59 5.97 21.14
N ILE A 141 -16.77 4.75 21.66
CA ILE A 141 -15.83 3.64 21.46
C ILE A 141 -15.81 3.23 19.97
N VAL A 142 -16.97 3.10 19.32
CA VAL A 142 -17.07 2.76 17.89
C VAL A 142 -16.34 3.80 17.04
N GLU A 143 -16.58 5.10 17.29
CA GLU A 143 -15.89 6.17 16.56
C GLU A 143 -14.37 6.15 16.80
N LEU A 144 -13.93 5.84 18.02
CA LEU A 144 -12.50 5.69 18.31
C LEU A 144 -11.90 4.50 17.54
N ILE A 145 -12.61 3.37 17.47
CA ILE A 145 -12.18 2.18 16.71
C ILE A 145 -12.12 2.50 15.21
N HIS A 146 -13.09 3.24 14.67
CA HIS A 146 -13.05 3.72 13.29
C HIS A 146 -11.86 4.65 13.04
N LEU A 147 -11.59 5.58 13.96
CA LEU A 147 -10.44 6.47 13.85
C LEU A 147 -9.12 5.69 13.82
N VAL A 148 -8.96 4.70 14.70
CA VAL A 148 -7.81 3.79 14.69
C VAL A 148 -7.75 3.00 13.39
N SER A 149 -8.89 2.54 12.88
CA SER A 149 -8.99 1.82 11.60
C SER A 149 -8.52 2.69 10.43
N TYR A 150 -8.83 3.99 10.42
CA TYR A 150 -8.34 4.90 9.39
C TYR A 150 -6.83 5.10 9.41
N THR A 151 -6.17 4.96 10.58
CA THR A 151 -4.71 5.04 10.65
C THR A 151 -4.01 3.93 9.85
N PHE A 152 -4.68 2.79 9.62
CA PHE A 152 -4.16 1.70 8.79
C PHE A 152 -3.92 2.16 7.34
N PHE A 153 -4.79 2.99 6.77
CA PHE A 153 -4.60 3.50 5.41
C PHE A 153 -3.36 4.39 5.31
N ALA A 154 -3.09 5.21 6.33
CA ALA A 154 -1.89 6.03 6.39
C ALA A 154 -0.63 5.21 6.74
N THR A 155 -0.79 4.05 7.37
CA THR A 155 0.32 3.21 7.83
C THR A 155 1.25 2.83 6.68
N SER A 156 0.73 2.42 5.52
CA SER A 156 1.57 2.03 4.38
C SER A 156 2.56 3.14 3.97
N PHE A 157 2.12 4.40 4.07
CA PHE A 157 2.97 5.56 3.84
C PHE A 157 4.05 5.70 4.91
N TYR A 158 3.69 5.61 6.20
CA TYR A 158 4.66 5.69 7.31
C TYR A 158 5.66 4.54 7.31
N ILE A 159 5.23 3.32 7.04
CA ILE A 159 6.12 2.16 6.92
C ILE A 159 7.10 2.37 5.76
N SER A 160 6.62 2.85 4.62
CA SER A 160 7.48 3.17 3.47
C SER A 160 8.49 4.26 3.82
N LEU A 161 8.05 5.27 4.57
CA LEU A 161 8.90 6.34 5.08
C LEU A 161 9.97 5.82 6.05
N ILE A 162 9.65 4.87 6.93
CA ILE A 162 10.62 4.35 7.92
C ILE A 162 11.57 3.32 7.30
N SER A 163 11.06 2.41 6.46
CA SER A 163 11.80 1.26 5.94
C SER A 163 12.69 1.61 4.74
N ASN A 164 12.27 2.55 3.89
CA ASN A 164 12.96 2.84 2.63
C ASN A 164 13.80 4.12 2.72
N SER A 165 15.12 3.94 2.86
CA SER A 165 16.08 5.05 2.86
C SER A 165 16.08 5.89 1.58
N GLY A 166 15.78 5.28 0.43
CA GLY A 166 15.66 5.99 -0.84
C GLY A 166 14.43 6.90 -0.85
N PHE A 167 13.30 6.38 -0.39
CA PHE A 167 12.06 7.15 -0.24
C PHE A 167 12.26 8.34 0.71
N ARG A 168 12.89 8.13 1.89
CA ARG A 168 13.23 9.23 2.81
C ARG A 168 14.05 10.33 2.14
N ARG A 169 15.08 9.96 1.38
CA ARG A 169 15.92 10.95 0.69
C ARG A 169 15.11 11.77 -0.31
N GLN A 170 14.23 11.13 -1.09
CA GLN A 170 13.37 11.84 -2.04
C GLN A 170 12.34 12.71 -1.34
N PHE A 171 11.73 12.22 -0.27
CA PHE A 171 10.78 12.96 0.55
C PHE A 171 11.45 14.22 1.14
N ILE A 172 12.61 14.09 1.79
CA ILE A 172 13.37 15.22 2.32
C ILE A 172 13.77 16.21 1.20
N LYS A 173 14.17 15.71 0.02
CA LYS A 173 14.48 16.56 -1.13
C LYS A 173 13.27 17.36 -1.61
N PHE A 174 12.08 16.75 -1.62
CA PHE A 174 10.84 17.42 -2.01
C PHE A 174 10.52 18.60 -1.07
N PHE A 175 10.63 18.41 0.25
CA PHE A 175 10.43 19.48 1.22
C PHE A 175 11.55 20.53 1.21
N ARG A 176 12.80 20.13 0.98
CA ARG A 176 13.93 21.07 0.86
C ARG A 176 13.85 21.93 -0.40
N LYS A 177 13.45 21.35 -1.55
CA LYS A 177 13.35 22.07 -2.83
C LYS A 177 12.30 23.18 -2.78
N ARG A 178 11.17 22.94 -2.10
CA ARG A 178 10.12 23.95 -1.86
C ARG A 178 10.56 25.17 -1.06
N ARG A 179 11.72 25.11 -0.39
CA ARG A 179 12.27 26.22 0.39
C ARG A 179 13.26 27.08 -0.40
N HIS A 180 13.61 26.67 -1.63
CA HIS A 180 14.68 27.29 -2.42
C HIS A 180 14.21 27.87 -3.77
N ASP A 181 12.89 27.92 -4.01
CA ASP A 181 12.32 28.75 -5.08
C ASP A 181 12.40 30.23 -4.66
N ASP A 182 13.63 30.71 -4.60
CA ASP A 182 13.99 32.12 -4.58
C ASP A 182 13.83 32.64 -6.02
N PRO A 183 12.98 33.65 -6.29
CA PRO A 183 12.64 34.09 -7.66
C PRO A 183 13.78 34.81 -8.40
N THR A 184 15.03 34.73 -7.93
CA THR A 184 16.13 35.59 -8.38
C THR A 184 17.01 35.04 -9.51
N ILE A 185 16.73 33.86 -10.07
CA ILE A 185 17.55 33.27 -11.15
C ILE A 185 16.74 33.11 -12.45
N HIS A 186 16.36 34.22 -13.08
CA HIS A 186 15.83 34.20 -14.44
C HIS A 186 16.56 35.10 -15.45
N ILE A 187 17.70 35.70 -15.07
CA ILE A 187 18.37 36.69 -15.96
C ILE A 187 19.57 36.11 -16.74
N ASN A 188 20.21 35.01 -16.34
CA ASN A 188 21.51 34.65 -16.92
C ASN A 188 21.54 33.39 -17.83
N THR A 189 20.44 32.66 -18.01
CA THR A 189 20.43 31.44 -18.85
C THR A 189 20.28 31.70 -20.35
N VAL A 190 20.14 32.95 -20.79
CA VAL A 190 20.11 33.30 -22.22
C VAL A 190 21.51 33.51 -22.80
N PHE A 191 22.55 33.71 -21.97
CA PHE A 191 23.87 34.10 -22.48
C PHE A 191 24.79 32.92 -22.87
N HIS A 192 24.46 31.68 -22.51
CA HIS A 192 25.35 30.53 -22.72
C HIS A 192 24.97 29.61 -23.88
N THR A 193 23.81 29.82 -24.52
CA THR A 193 23.38 29.03 -25.68
C THR A 193 24.04 29.44 -27.00
N ASN A 194 24.73 30.60 -27.03
CA ASN A 194 25.35 31.11 -28.25
C ASN A 194 26.81 30.68 -28.46
N THR A 195 27.43 29.97 -27.52
CA THR A 195 28.85 29.58 -27.61
C THR A 195 29.09 28.12 -28.01
N MET A 196 28.06 27.24 -27.96
CA MET A 196 28.24 25.82 -28.29
C MET A 196 27.88 25.41 -29.73
N THR A 197 27.28 26.30 -30.53
CA THR A 197 27.00 26.02 -31.95
C THR A 197 28.24 26.07 -32.84
N ASN A 198 29.37 26.60 -32.35
CA ASN A 198 30.57 26.78 -33.18
C ASN A 198 31.57 25.60 -33.14
N ILE A 199 31.40 24.61 -32.26
CA ILE A 199 32.32 23.46 -32.15
C ILE A 199 31.83 22.26 -32.96
N SER A 200 30.52 22.13 -33.20
CA SER A 200 29.96 21.00 -33.94
C SER A 200 30.25 21.00 -35.45
N ASN A 201 30.75 22.11 -36.01
CA ASN A 201 30.99 22.22 -37.46
C ASN A 201 32.41 21.88 -37.91
N ARG A 202 33.38 21.69 -36.99
CA ARG A 202 34.77 21.32 -37.37
C ARG A 202 34.99 19.83 -37.60
N ASN A 203 34.16 18.95 -37.05
CA ASN A 203 34.38 17.50 -37.18
C ASN A 203 33.76 16.87 -38.45
N LYS A 204 33.03 17.65 -39.27
CA LYS A 204 32.37 17.11 -40.48
C LYS A 204 33.23 17.17 -41.74
N ILE A 205 34.40 17.81 -41.71
CA ILE A 205 35.23 18.05 -42.91
C ILE A 205 36.31 16.96 -43.12
N ILE A 206 36.58 16.11 -42.12
CA ILE A 206 37.72 15.17 -42.20
C ILE A 206 37.36 13.81 -42.85
N ILE A 207 36.09 13.50 -43.10
CA ILE A 207 35.66 12.14 -43.54
C ILE A 207 35.42 12.03 -45.07
N HIS A 208 35.93 12.95 -45.90
CA HIS A 208 35.66 12.92 -47.36
C HIS A 208 36.89 12.80 -48.27
N LEU A 209 38.02 12.31 -47.76
CA LEU A 209 39.29 12.23 -48.51
C LEU A 209 39.97 10.85 -48.44
N GLU A 210 39.19 9.77 -48.47
CA GLU A 210 39.67 8.43 -48.83
C GLU A 210 38.60 7.71 -49.65
N LEU A 211 38.59 7.96 -50.96
CA LEU A 211 38.06 7.08 -52.02
C LEU A 211 38.46 7.62 -53.39
#